data_AF-A0A542W233-F1
#
_entry.id   AF-A0A542W233-F1
#
_cell.length_a   1.000
_cell.length_b   1.000
_cell.length_c   1.000
_cell.angle_alpha   90.00
_cell.angle_beta   90.00
_cell.angle_gamma   90.00
#
_symmetry.space_group_name_H-M   'P 1'
#
loop_
_entity.id
_entity.type
_entity.pdbx_description
1 polymer ?
#
loop_
_entity_poly.entity_id
_entity_poly.type
_entity_poly.pdbx_seq_one_letter_code
_entity_poly.pdbx_strand_id
1 'polypeptide(L)'
;MKRLLLFAPFLIAAKPANTDYLAAGRWQSIFQIESSSTDIKKHHDKSKPVYQTRCVKEADSAPMTFFSYSADRECKVDSLKAKKGKVTLSVLCTPSDVPPSIIEAKGRYDQHHYSLAFSMHDSKVAVKGHITGDYKGECNTFDIF
;
A
#
# COMPACT_ATOMS: atom_id res chain seq x y z
N MET A 1 16.77 -56.02 -28.64
CA MET A 1 15.88 -55.42 -27.63
C MET A 1 16.68 -54.65 -26.60
N LYS A 2 16.53 -53.33 -26.51
CA LYS A 2 16.74 -52.53 -25.28
C LYS A 2 16.37 -51.08 -25.60
N ARG A 3 15.14 -50.70 -25.26
CA ARG A 3 14.62 -49.34 -25.37
C ARG A 3 15.16 -48.55 -24.17
N LEU A 4 15.99 -47.54 -24.43
CA LEU A 4 16.37 -46.50 -23.48
C LEU A 4 15.53 -45.24 -23.78
N LEU A 5 15.32 -44.41 -22.77
CA LEU A 5 14.66 -43.09 -22.78
C LEU A 5 13.15 -43.10 -22.49
N LEU A 6 12.82 -43.27 -21.21
CA LEU A 6 11.52 -42.90 -20.65
C LEU A 6 11.72 -42.23 -19.29
N PHE A 7 12.39 -41.08 -19.25
CA PHE A 7 12.30 -40.12 -18.15
C PHE A 7 12.57 -38.73 -18.70
N ALA A 8 11.63 -38.20 -19.50
CA ALA A 8 11.52 -36.76 -19.65
C ALA A 8 11.02 -36.25 -18.30
N PRO A 9 11.81 -35.45 -17.56
CA PRO A 9 11.31 -34.82 -16.36
C PRO A 9 10.12 -33.96 -16.78
N PHE A 10 9.02 -34.08 -16.06
CA PHE A 10 7.96 -33.09 -16.08
C PHE A 10 8.60 -31.76 -15.70
N LEU A 11 9.08 -31.02 -16.69
CA LEU A 11 9.26 -29.59 -16.64
C LEU A 11 7.85 -29.03 -16.52
N ILE A 12 7.29 -29.13 -15.31
CA ILE A 12 6.29 -28.19 -14.86
C ILE A 12 7.00 -26.86 -15.07
N ALA A 13 6.61 -26.17 -16.12
CA ALA A 13 6.94 -24.77 -16.30
C ALA A 13 6.45 -24.12 -15.01
N ALA A 14 7.36 -23.93 -14.05
CA ALA A 14 7.19 -22.98 -12.99
C ALA A 14 7.01 -21.68 -13.75
N LYS A 15 5.75 -21.33 -14.01
CA LYS A 15 5.39 -20.00 -14.50
C LYS A 15 6.20 -19.07 -13.62
N PRO A 16 7.06 -18.20 -14.18
CA PRO A 16 7.73 -17.21 -13.36
C PRO A 16 6.59 -16.50 -12.64
N ALA A 17 6.48 -16.73 -11.35
CA ALA A 17 5.51 -16.06 -10.53
C ALA A 17 5.90 -14.60 -10.69
N ASN A 18 5.10 -13.86 -11.45
CA ASN A 18 5.27 -12.44 -11.66
C ASN A 18 4.78 -11.81 -10.35
N THR A 19 5.51 -12.08 -9.26
CA THR A 19 5.10 -11.94 -7.85
C THR A 19 5.04 -10.49 -7.40
N ASP A 20 5.21 -9.55 -8.32
CA ASP A 20 5.14 -8.14 -8.02
C ASP A 20 3.70 -7.64 -7.91
N TYR A 21 2.69 -8.49 -8.07
CA TYR A 21 1.28 -8.12 -7.89
C TYR A 21 0.79 -8.40 -6.48
N LEU A 22 -0.12 -7.56 -5.99
CA LEU A 22 -0.85 -7.79 -4.76
C LEU A 22 -2.06 -8.69 -5.01
N ALA A 23 -2.54 -9.42 -4.01
CA ALA A 23 -3.72 -10.25 -4.14
C ALA A 23 -4.97 -9.39 -4.44
N ALA A 24 -5.79 -9.80 -5.40
CA ALA A 24 -7.14 -9.30 -5.52
C ALA A 24 -8.01 -9.86 -4.40
N GLY A 25 -8.95 -9.05 -3.91
CA GLY A 25 -9.87 -9.38 -2.82
C GLY A 25 -9.86 -8.30 -1.74
N ARG A 26 -10.24 -8.69 -0.52
CA ARG A 26 -10.45 -7.76 0.59
C ARG A 26 -9.12 -7.46 1.29
N TRP A 27 -8.82 -6.18 1.42
CA TRP A 27 -7.66 -5.67 2.16
C TRP A 27 -8.09 -4.85 3.36
N GLN A 28 -7.36 -4.99 4.46
CA GLN A 28 -7.49 -4.12 5.62
C GLN A 28 -6.17 -3.39 5.85
N SER A 29 -6.24 -2.07 5.83
CA SER A 29 -5.14 -1.16 6.10
C SER A 29 -5.28 -0.57 7.50
N ILE A 30 -4.16 -0.40 8.19
CA ILE A 30 -4.09 0.20 9.52
C ILE A 30 -3.17 1.41 9.42
N PHE A 31 -3.69 2.58 9.75
CA PHE A 31 -2.95 3.83 9.84
C PHE A 31 -2.68 4.15 11.30
N GLN A 32 -1.41 4.32 11.65
CA GLN A 32 -0.99 4.60 13.02
C GLN A 32 -0.03 5.77 13.04
N ILE A 33 -0.41 6.85 13.75
CA ILE A 33 0.48 7.97 14.03
C ILE A 33 1.33 7.62 15.26
N GLU A 34 2.64 7.80 15.13
CA GLU A 34 3.59 7.58 16.22
C GLU A 34 4.00 8.88 16.90
N SER A 35 4.09 9.96 16.13
CA SER A 35 4.44 11.27 16.63
C SER A 35 3.87 12.38 15.78
N SER A 36 3.55 13.49 16.43
CA SER A 36 3.20 14.75 15.82
C SER A 36 4.06 15.85 16.43
N SER A 37 4.27 16.94 15.72
CA SER A 37 4.83 18.15 16.28
C SER A 37 4.16 19.36 15.68
N THR A 38 3.91 20.38 16.50
CA THR A 38 3.32 21.66 16.11
C THR A 38 4.25 22.76 16.58
N ASP A 39 4.63 23.69 15.69
CA ASP A 39 5.56 24.78 16.00
C ASP A 39 6.85 24.27 16.69
N ILE A 40 7.40 23.16 16.17
CA ILE A 40 8.64 22.50 16.63
C ILE A 40 8.49 21.80 18.00
N LYS A 41 7.38 21.99 18.72
CA LYS A 41 7.07 21.24 19.94
C LYS A 41 6.58 19.85 19.58
N LYS A 42 7.30 18.82 20.04
CA LYS A 42 6.91 17.42 19.86
C LYS A 42 5.77 17.05 20.81
N HIS A 43 4.74 16.44 20.25
CA HIS A 43 3.65 15.83 20.98
C HIS A 43 3.75 14.32 20.81
N HIS A 44 3.75 13.59 21.93
CA HIS A 44 3.62 12.14 21.92
C HIS A 44 2.14 11.78 21.89
N ASP A 45 1.49 12.06 20.75
CA ASP A 45 0.10 11.66 20.54
C ASP A 45 0.06 10.22 20.02
N LYS A 46 -0.21 9.27 20.90
CA LYS A 46 -0.63 7.93 20.51
C LYS A 46 -2.08 8.00 20.06
N SER A 47 -2.29 8.44 18.81
CA SER A 47 -3.61 8.36 18.19
C SER A 47 -4.07 6.91 18.15
N LYS A 48 -5.39 6.67 18.29
CA LYS A 48 -5.94 5.34 18.04
C LYS A 48 -5.71 4.99 16.56
N PRO A 49 -5.32 3.75 16.24
CA PRO A 49 -5.15 3.32 14.86
C PRO A 49 -6.47 3.45 14.10
N VAL A 50 -6.38 3.92 12.85
CA VAL A 50 -7.52 4.01 11.93
C VAL A 50 -7.48 2.81 11.01
N TYR A 51 -8.60 2.08 10.95
CA TYR A 51 -8.76 0.92 10.09
C TYR A 51 -9.51 1.32 8.83
N GLN A 52 -8.96 0.96 7.67
CA GLN A 52 -9.61 1.12 6.38
C GLN A 52 -9.73 -0.24 5.70
N THR A 53 -10.90 -0.55 5.17
CA THR A 53 -11.10 -1.77 4.38
C THR A 53 -11.44 -1.39 2.96
N ARG A 54 -10.89 -2.13 2.00
CA ARG A 54 -11.23 -1.97 0.58
C ARG A 54 -11.23 -3.30 -0.15
N CYS A 55 -12.00 -3.33 -1.21
CA CYS A 55 -12.03 -4.43 -2.16
C CYS A 55 -11.22 -4.11 -3.40
N VAL A 56 -10.26 -4.98 -3.73
CA VAL A 56 -9.31 -4.81 -4.83
C VAL A 56 -9.66 -5.82 -5.91
N LYS A 57 -9.92 -5.35 -7.13
CA LYS A 57 -10.18 -6.23 -8.27
C LYS A 57 -8.86 -6.69 -8.88
N GLU A 58 -8.89 -7.73 -9.70
CA GLU A 58 -7.72 -8.19 -10.46
C GLU A 58 -7.12 -7.11 -11.37
N ALA A 59 -7.94 -6.17 -11.88
CA ALA A 59 -7.44 -5.04 -12.65
C ALA A 59 -6.64 -4.02 -11.79
N ASP A 60 -6.85 -4.03 -10.48
CA ASP A 60 -6.27 -3.08 -9.52
C ASP A 60 -5.13 -3.68 -8.69
N SER A 61 -4.81 -4.96 -8.92
CA SER A 61 -3.79 -5.72 -8.19
C SER A 61 -2.35 -5.30 -8.54
N ALA A 62 -2.16 -4.62 -9.68
CA ALA A 62 -0.87 -4.04 -10.05
C ALA A 62 -0.45 -3.00 -9.00
N PRO A 63 0.80 -3.01 -8.49
CA PRO A 63 1.23 -2.12 -7.41
C PRO A 63 1.01 -0.65 -7.69
N MET A 64 1.25 -0.23 -8.93
CA MET A 64 1.04 1.15 -9.36
C MET A 64 -0.44 1.55 -9.24
N THR A 65 -1.37 0.65 -9.53
CA THR A 65 -2.82 0.89 -9.37
C THR A 65 -3.23 0.77 -7.91
N PHE A 66 -2.77 -0.27 -7.21
CA PHE A 66 -3.08 -0.53 -5.81
C PHE A 66 -2.72 0.67 -4.91
N PHE A 67 -1.50 1.19 -5.03
CA PHE A 67 -0.98 2.28 -4.19
C PHE A 67 -1.36 3.69 -4.67
N SER A 68 -1.93 3.84 -5.87
CA SER A 68 -2.40 5.15 -6.35
C SER A 68 -3.82 5.49 -5.93
N TYR A 69 -4.57 4.50 -5.42
CA TYR A 69 -5.92 4.71 -4.89
C TYR A 69 -5.90 5.68 -3.70
N SER A 70 -6.68 6.76 -3.82
CA SER A 70 -7.01 7.66 -2.72
C SER A 70 -8.53 7.72 -2.59
N ALA A 71 -9.04 7.45 -1.38
CA ALA A 71 -10.45 7.70 -1.06
C ALA A 71 -10.71 9.20 -0.80
N ASP A 72 -9.65 9.95 -0.48
CA ASP A 72 -9.71 11.38 -0.23
C ASP A 72 -9.57 12.15 -1.54
N ARG A 73 -10.58 12.96 -1.87
CA ARG A 73 -10.63 13.78 -3.09
C ARG A 73 -9.73 15.00 -3.01
N GLU A 74 -9.36 15.43 -1.81
CA GLU A 74 -8.48 16.58 -1.56
C GLU A 74 -7.00 16.18 -1.66
N CYS A 75 -6.72 14.88 -1.74
CA CYS A 75 -5.38 14.33 -1.86
C CYS A 75 -5.15 13.70 -3.24
N LYS A 76 -4.05 14.08 -3.89
CA LYS A 76 -3.63 13.57 -5.20
C LYS A 76 -2.24 12.97 -5.13
N VAL A 77 -2.05 11.84 -5.80
CA VAL A 77 -0.73 11.24 -5.97
C VAL A 77 0.12 12.14 -6.84
N ASP A 78 1.15 12.73 -6.25
CA ASP A 78 2.14 13.57 -6.93
C ASP A 78 3.23 12.71 -7.59
N SER A 79 3.72 11.70 -6.87
CA SER A 79 4.62 10.69 -7.45
C SER A 79 4.43 9.32 -6.82
N LEU A 80 4.54 8.27 -7.65
CA LEU A 80 4.47 6.89 -7.20
C LEU A 80 5.48 6.04 -7.97
N LYS A 81 6.22 5.21 -7.24
CA LYS A 81 7.04 4.13 -7.80
C LYS A 81 6.82 2.89 -6.95
N ALA A 82 6.28 1.84 -7.55
CA ALA A 82 6.06 0.56 -6.89
C ALA A 82 6.54 -0.57 -7.80
N LYS A 83 7.62 -1.24 -7.41
CA LYS A 83 8.22 -2.35 -8.18
C LYS A 83 9.16 -3.19 -7.32
N LYS A 84 9.22 -4.49 -7.60
CA LYS A 84 10.06 -5.48 -6.90
C LYS A 84 9.87 -5.44 -5.39
N GLY A 85 8.61 -5.43 -4.94
CA GLY A 85 8.24 -5.42 -3.52
C GLY A 85 8.64 -4.15 -2.75
N LYS A 86 8.97 -3.06 -3.45
CA LYS A 86 9.30 -1.76 -2.86
C LYS A 86 8.36 -0.69 -3.38
N VAL A 87 7.99 0.24 -2.52
CA VAL A 87 7.12 1.36 -2.87
C VAL A 87 7.63 2.68 -2.29
N THR A 88 7.47 3.74 -3.07
CA THR A 88 7.67 5.13 -2.69
C THR A 88 6.54 5.93 -3.28
N LEU A 89 5.87 6.70 -2.43
CA LEU A 89 4.65 7.45 -2.73
C LEU A 89 4.82 8.87 -2.16
N SER A 90 4.43 9.87 -2.94
CA SER A 90 4.23 11.25 -2.53
C SER A 90 2.79 11.62 -2.85
N VAL A 91 2.06 12.14 -1.88
CA VAL A 91 0.68 12.60 -2.02
C VAL A 91 0.64 14.07 -1.61
N LEU A 92 0.10 14.90 -2.49
CA LEU A 92 -0.19 16.31 -2.21
C LEU A 92 -1.65 16.42 -1.77
N CYS A 93 -1.88 16.89 -0.55
CA CYS A 93 -3.21 17.18 -0.04
C CYS A 93 -3.44 18.69 0.00
N THR A 94 -4.55 19.15 -0.58
CA THR A 94 -4.94 20.56 -0.64
C THR A 94 -6.35 20.74 -0.08
N PRO A 95 -6.53 20.68 1.25
CA PRO A 95 -7.82 20.96 1.87
C PRO A 95 -8.23 22.42 1.63
N SER A 96 -9.53 22.68 1.57
CA SER A 96 -10.02 24.07 1.62
C SER A 96 -9.61 24.67 2.98
N ASP A 97 -9.03 25.87 2.98
CA ASP A 97 -8.67 26.65 4.18
C ASP A 97 -7.40 26.22 4.95
N VAL A 98 -6.60 25.27 4.45
CA VAL A 98 -5.33 24.85 5.06
C VAL A 98 -4.19 24.90 4.02
N PRO A 99 -2.95 25.30 4.39
CA PRO A 99 -1.82 25.20 3.48
C PRO A 99 -1.65 23.77 2.93
N PRO A 100 -1.24 23.61 1.66
CA PRO A 100 -0.97 22.30 1.10
C PRO A 100 0.03 21.51 1.94
N SER A 101 -0.24 20.23 2.15
CA SER A 101 0.66 19.32 2.84
C SER A 101 1.13 18.21 1.90
N ILE A 102 2.38 17.81 2.06
CA ILE A 102 2.95 16.68 1.32
C ILE A 102 3.09 15.51 2.30
N ILE A 103 2.51 14.37 1.93
CA ILE A 103 2.67 13.10 2.61
C ILE A 103 3.63 12.25 1.78
N GLU A 104 4.79 11.97 2.33
CA GLU A 104 5.74 11.03 1.76
C GLU A 104 5.61 9.68 2.46
N ALA A 105 5.50 8.59 1.71
CA ALA A 105 5.46 7.23 2.23
C ALA A 105 6.46 6.33 1.51
N LYS A 106 7.20 5.51 2.26
CA LYS A 106 8.18 4.55 1.72
C LYS A 106 8.06 3.23 2.45
N GLY A 107 8.19 2.13 1.71
CA GLY A 107 8.03 0.83 2.33
C GLY A 107 8.20 -0.36 1.39
N ARG A 108 7.65 -1.48 1.84
CA ARG A 108 7.71 -2.77 1.14
C ARG A 108 6.34 -3.40 1.05
N TYR A 109 6.19 -4.27 0.06
CA TYR A 109 5.00 -5.10 -0.11
C TYR A 109 5.39 -6.48 -0.64
N ASP A 110 4.51 -7.43 -0.36
CA ASP A 110 4.42 -8.71 -1.04
C ASP A 110 2.97 -8.92 -1.51
N GLN A 111 2.65 -10.13 -1.96
CA GLN A 111 1.34 -10.44 -2.48
C GLN A 111 0.21 -10.24 -1.46
N HIS A 112 0.45 -10.40 -0.16
CA HIS A 112 -0.59 -10.42 0.87
C HIS A 112 -0.39 -9.40 1.99
N HIS A 113 0.75 -8.70 2.02
CA HIS A 113 1.07 -7.73 3.05
C HIS A 113 1.80 -6.52 2.49
N TYR A 114 1.66 -5.38 3.15
CA TYR A 114 2.54 -4.24 2.95
C TYR A 114 2.77 -3.47 4.24
N SER A 115 3.88 -2.72 4.29
CA SER A 115 4.24 -1.83 5.39
C SER A 115 4.96 -0.61 4.87
N LEU A 116 4.41 0.57 5.15
CA LEU A 116 4.91 1.88 4.74
C LEU A 116 5.17 2.72 5.99
N ALA A 117 6.33 3.35 6.06
CA ALA A 117 6.54 4.48 6.95
C ALA A 117 6.14 5.76 6.20
N PHE A 118 5.40 6.65 6.83
CA PHE A 118 5.01 7.92 6.25
C PHE A 118 5.45 9.11 7.12
N SER A 119 5.67 10.23 6.45
CA SER A 119 5.87 11.53 7.06
C SER A 119 5.04 12.57 6.32
N MET A 120 4.26 13.34 7.06
CA MET A 120 3.57 14.53 6.58
C MET A 120 4.31 15.75 7.10
N HIS A 121 4.61 16.68 6.21
CA HIS A 121 5.25 17.94 6.58
C HIS A 121 4.48 19.11 5.96
N ASP A 122 4.10 20.07 6.80
CA ASP A 122 3.77 21.43 6.40
C ASP A 122 4.64 22.44 7.17
N SER A 123 4.42 23.74 6.97
CA SER A 123 5.21 24.81 7.60
C SER A 123 5.17 24.84 9.15
N LYS A 124 4.18 24.22 9.78
CA LYS A 124 3.92 24.26 11.23
C LYS A 124 3.81 22.88 11.86
N VAL A 125 3.40 21.88 11.08
CA VAL A 125 3.06 20.54 11.53
C VAL A 125 3.98 19.52 10.87
N ALA A 126 4.50 18.61 11.67
CA ALA A 126 5.14 17.39 11.19
C ALA A 126 4.51 16.17 11.86
N VAL A 127 4.10 15.19 11.06
CA VAL A 127 3.51 13.93 11.55
C VAL A 127 4.32 12.78 10.99
N LYS A 128 4.57 11.76 11.81
CA LYS A 128 5.18 10.50 11.38
C LYS A 128 4.34 9.32 11.84
N GLY A 129 4.28 8.30 11.01
CA GLY A 129 3.57 7.08 11.34
C GLY A 129 3.82 5.94 10.38
N HIS A 130 3.02 4.90 10.53
CA HIS A 130 3.06 3.72 9.70
C HIS A 130 1.69 3.38 9.12
N ILE A 131 1.71 2.83 7.91
CA ILE A 131 0.57 2.21 7.25
C ILE A 131 0.93 0.75 7.02
N THR A 132 0.23 -0.16 7.66
CA THR A 132 0.31 -1.59 7.31
C THR A 132 -0.95 -1.99 6.59
N GLY A 133 -0.89 -3.06 5.80
CA GLY A 133 -2.10 -3.67 5.30
C GLY A 133 -1.93 -5.15 5.03
N ASP A 134 -3.00 -5.89 5.29
CA ASP A 134 -3.05 -7.33 5.10
C ASP A 134 -4.24 -7.73 4.22
N TYR A 135 -4.03 -8.75 3.41
CA TYR A 135 -5.06 -9.46 2.70
C TYR A 135 -5.95 -10.28 3.66
N LYS A 136 -7.27 -10.18 3.48
CA LYS A 136 -8.29 -10.78 4.35
C LYS A 136 -9.19 -11.77 3.61
N GLY A 137 -8.78 -12.25 2.44
CA GLY A 137 -9.55 -13.18 1.62
C GLY A 137 -10.36 -12.50 0.53
N GLU A 138 -11.37 -13.20 0.02
CA GLU A 138 -12.23 -12.69 -1.06
C GLU A 138 -13.07 -11.49 -0.61
N CYS A 139 -13.50 -10.70 -1.59
CA CYS A 139 -14.48 -9.64 -1.38
C CYS A 139 -15.86 -10.24 -1.14
N ASN A 140 -16.58 -9.76 -0.12
CA ASN A 140 -17.99 -10.10 0.00
C ASN A 140 -18.79 -9.30 -1.03
N THR A 141 -19.91 -9.86 -1.49
CA THR A 141 -20.84 -9.22 -2.42
C THR A 141 -21.40 -7.88 -1.92
N PHE A 142 -21.33 -7.61 -0.62
CA PHE A 142 -21.77 -6.36 0.00
C PHE A 142 -20.69 -5.25 0.04
N ASP A 143 -19.43 -5.57 -0.29
CA ASP A 143 -18.29 -4.66 -0.22
C ASP A 143 -17.97 -3.97 -1.57
N ILE A 144 -18.88 -4.08 -2.56
CA ILE A 144 -18.77 -3.46 -3.89
C ILE A 144 -19.67 -2.22 -3.94
N PHE A 145 -19.24 -1.11 -3.35
CA PHE A 145 -19.88 0.21 -3.51
C PHE A 145 -18.84 1.32 -3.62
#